data_AF-A0A8J8E8N2-F1
#
_entry.id   AF-A0A8J8E8N2-F1
#
_cell.length_a   1.000
_cell.length_b   1.000
_cell.length_c   1.000
_cell.angle_alpha   90.00
_cell.angle_beta   90.00
_cell.angle_gamma   90.00
#
_symmetry.space_group_name_H-M   'P 1'
#
loop_
_entity.id
_entity.type
_entity.pdbx_description
1 polymer ?
#
loop_
_entity_poly.entity_id
_entity_poly.type
_entity_poly.pdbx_seq_one_letter_code
_entity_poly.pdbx_strand_id
1 'polypeptide(L)'
;MTKVEYWVKIPFGPIHPGLEEPEKFILTLDGERIVDVDVKLGYNLRGIQWIALRRNYVQIMYLAERMCGICSFSHNHTYTRAVEEAAGIEVPERAEYIRVIVGELERIHSHLLNLGVLAHDIGYDTVLHLTWLAREKVMDTLEAVAGNRVNYSMVTIGGVRRDIDEKRRQIILDMIRYYKEVFPRIEDIFLHDPTIEARFRDTAVISKRVALEQGAVGPTGRGSGIRDDARWSERLGVYPDLGIKPVMPQDVTGERPRGDVFDRMAVRIGELWQSLELIEHALDQMPDGKIKTFPKDNVLVAKLRIMVDGEGIGRYEAPRGELIHYVRGKKGSDKPLRWKPREPTFPNLFAVAEGVKGDQVADFVVAVASIDPCLSCTDRVAVVEDGKKRILTEKDLLKASIKKTREINPDVKGDPTPVGFGCSR
;
A
#
# COMPACT_ATOMS: atom_id res chain seq x y z
N MET A 1 42.62 24.03 -15.16
CA MET A 1 41.90 23.83 -13.88
C MET A 1 41.26 22.46 -13.92
N THR A 2 41.87 21.48 -13.24
CA THR A 2 41.31 20.13 -13.07
C THR A 2 40.16 20.25 -12.09
N LYS A 3 38.92 20.10 -12.55
CA LYS A 3 37.72 20.09 -11.70
C LYS A 3 37.86 18.87 -10.79
N VAL A 4 38.07 19.10 -9.50
CA VAL A 4 38.12 18.00 -8.53
C VAL A 4 36.67 17.63 -8.23
N GLU A 5 36.15 16.61 -8.93
CA GLU A 5 34.82 16.08 -8.69
C GLU A 5 34.84 15.26 -7.41
N TYR A 6 34.40 15.88 -6.30
CA TYR A 6 34.06 15.13 -5.10
C TYR A 6 32.56 14.92 -5.08
N TRP A 7 32.11 13.71 -5.37
CA TRP A 7 30.74 13.32 -5.08
C TRP A 7 30.54 13.27 -3.56
N VAL A 8 29.45 13.86 -3.09
CA VAL A 8 29.09 13.85 -1.67
C VAL A 8 28.01 12.81 -1.44
N LYS A 9 28.20 11.96 -0.44
CA LYS A 9 27.18 11.00 -0.02
C LYS A 9 26.44 11.53 1.21
N ILE A 10 25.13 11.75 1.08
CA ILE A 10 24.29 12.24 2.17
C ILE A 10 23.26 11.16 2.53
N PRO A 11 23.17 10.75 3.81
CA PRO A 11 22.08 9.90 4.26
C PRO A 11 20.80 10.73 4.41
N PHE A 12 19.70 10.24 3.86
CA PHE A 12 18.35 10.76 4.05
C PHE A 12 17.56 9.72 4.86
N GLY A 13 17.07 10.11 6.05
CA GLY A 13 16.50 9.19 7.04
C GLY A 13 17.52 8.39 7.86
N PRO A 14 17.11 7.45 8.75
CA PRO A 14 15.77 6.91 8.94
C PRO A 14 14.82 7.76 9.78
N ILE A 15 15.30 8.86 10.37
CA ILE A 15 14.46 9.82 11.08
C ILE A 15 14.63 11.15 10.34
N HIS A 16 13.60 11.57 9.62
CA HIS A 16 13.62 12.79 8.82
C HIS A 16 12.21 13.40 8.79
N PRO A 17 12.05 14.73 8.88
CA PRO A 17 10.72 15.37 8.91
C PRO A 17 9.90 15.14 7.64
N GLY A 18 10.54 15.03 6.48
CA GLY A 18 9.86 14.68 5.21
C GLY A 18 9.62 13.19 5.00
N LEU A 19 9.74 12.35 6.05
CA LEU A 19 9.47 10.91 5.98
C LEU A 19 8.52 10.50 7.10
N GLU A 20 7.39 9.91 6.75
CA GLU A 20 6.37 9.45 7.71
C GLU A 20 6.74 8.13 8.39
N GLU A 21 7.58 7.32 7.73
CA GLU A 21 8.05 6.03 8.21
C GLU A 21 9.58 5.92 8.06
N PRO A 22 10.25 5.09 8.88
CA PRO A 22 11.71 5.01 8.86
C PRO A 22 12.24 4.31 7.60
N GLU A 23 12.80 5.07 6.67
CA GLU A 23 13.60 4.60 5.52
C GLU A 23 14.93 5.30 5.44
N LYS A 24 15.94 4.61 4.92
CA LYS A 24 17.24 5.23 4.68
C LYS A 24 17.55 5.21 3.19
N PHE A 25 17.76 6.38 2.63
CA PHE A 25 18.37 6.54 1.32
C PHE A 25 19.80 7.07 1.49
N ILE A 26 20.71 6.63 0.65
CA ILE A 26 22.03 7.25 0.53
C ILE A 26 22.10 7.89 -0.84
N LEU A 27 22.01 9.22 -0.85
CA LEU A 27 22.07 10.02 -2.07
C LEU A 27 23.53 10.30 -2.39
N THR A 28 23.94 10.02 -3.62
CA THR A 28 25.23 10.45 -4.17
C THR A 28 25.00 11.70 -5.01
N LEU A 29 25.59 12.82 -4.61
CA LEU A 29 25.34 14.13 -5.20
C LEU A 29 26.58 14.68 -5.91
N ASP A 30 26.36 15.30 -7.07
CA ASP A 30 27.31 16.22 -7.73
C ASP A 30 26.75 17.65 -7.61
N GLY A 31 27.24 18.37 -6.60
CA GLY A 31 26.63 19.64 -6.18
C GLY A 31 25.20 19.41 -5.65
N GLU A 32 24.21 19.94 -6.35
CA GLU A 32 22.78 19.78 -6.03
C GLU A 32 22.10 18.64 -6.80
N ARG A 33 22.77 18.06 -7.80
CA ARG A 33 22.18 17.05 -8.67
C ARG A 33 22.39 15.65 -8.12
N ILE A 34 21.33 14.84 -8.17
CA ILE A 34 21.36 13.45 -7.75
C ILE A 34 21.99 12.61 -8.87
N VAL A 35 23.11 11.97 -8.57
CA VAL A 35 23.80 11.05 -9.49
C VAL A 35 23.34 9.61 -9.29
N ASP A 36 23.16 9.21 -8.02
CA ASP A 36 22.76 7.86 -7.66
C ASP A 36 22.01 7.81 -6.32
N VAL A 37 21.17 6.79 -6.14
CA VAL A 37 20.35 6.59 -4.94
C VAL A 37 20.40 5.13 -4.49
N ASP A 38 20.99 4.92 -3.32
CA ASP A 38 21.00 3.64 -2.62
C ASP A 38 19.80 3.56 -1.67
N VAL A 39 18.84 2.68 -1.95
CA VAL A 39 17.68 2.41 -1.08
C VAL A 39 18.06 1.37 -0.01
N LYS A 40 17.98 1.74 1.28
CA LYS A 40 18.25 0.85 2.43
C LYS A 40 16.99 0.72 3.30
N LEU A 41 16.34 -0.43 3.16
CA LEU A 41 15.12 -0.83 3.84
C LEU A 41 15.39 -1.72 5.06
N GLY A 42 14.37 -1.95 5.89
CA GLY A 42 14.37 -2.97 6.94
C GLY A 42 14.20 -2.46 8.37
N TYR A 43 13.86 -1.18 8.56
CA TYR A 43 13.65 -0.59 9.88
C TYR A 43 12.34 -1.06 10.54
N ASN A 44 11.33 -1.40 9.74
CA ASN A 44 10.03 -1.96 10.14
C ASN A 44 9.95 -3.49 10.03
N LEU A 45 11.10 -4.20 10.06
CA LEU A 45 11.14 -5.66 9.99
C LEU A 45 10.54 -6.32 11.26
N ARG A 46 9.26 -6.67 11.19
CA ARG A 46 8.50 -7.29 12.30
C ARG A 46 8.42 -8.82 12.26
N GLY A 47 9.02 -9.46 11.24
CA GLY A 47 8.98 -10.92 11.11
C GLY A 47 7.59 -11.51 10.81
N ILE A 48 6.71 -10.77 10.14
CA ILE A 48 5.30 -11.16 9.89
C ILE A 48 5.13 -12.56 9.29
N GLN A 49 5.99 -12.96 8.34
CA GLN A 49 5.95 -14.29 7.73
C GLN A 49 6.34 -15.37 8.74
N TRP A 50 7.31 -15.10 9.62
CA TRP A 50 7.73 -16.03 10.67
C TRP A 50 6.63 -16.23 11.72
N ILE A 51 5.91 -15.16 12.08
CA ILE A 51 4.75 -15.23 12.97
C ILE A 51 3.64 -16.05 12.31
N ALA A 52 3.34 -15.79 11.03
CA ALA A 52 2.28 -16.47 10.30
C ALA A 52 2.45 -17.99 10.22
N LEU A 53 3.68 -18.49 10.09
CA LEU A 53 3.96 -19.95 10.10
C LEU A 53 3.55 -20.64 11.42
N ARG A 54 3.25 -19.89 12.47
CA ARG A 54 2.84 -20.38 13.80
C ARG A 54 1.41 -19.98 14.17
N ARG A 55 0.62 -19.51 13.21
CA ARG A 55 -0.74 -19.02 13.40
C ARG A 55 -1.68 -19.71 12.42
N ASN A 56 -2.91 -19.93 12.86
CA ASN A 56 -3.91 -20.51 11.96
C ASN A 56 -4.40 -19.50 10.93
N TYR A 57 -5.11 -19.96 9.91
CA TYR A 57 -5.57 -19.12 8.80
C TYR A 57 -6.39 -17.88 9.25
N VAL A 58 -7.24 -18.03 10.27
CA VAL A 58 -8.06 -16.92 10.81
C VAL A 58 -7.21 -15.93 11.60
N GLN A 59 -6.23 -16.40 12.36
CA GLN A 59 -5.30 -15.53 13.09
C GLN A 59 -4.41 -14.72 12.14
N ILE A 60 -3.97 -15.33 11.03
CA ILE A 60 -3.17 -14.64 10.01
C ILE A 60 -3.98 -13.55 9.32
N MET A 61 -5.29 -13.72 9.14
CA MET A 61 -6.16 -12.69 8.58
C MET A 61 -6.06 -11.36 9.35
N TYR A 62 -6.10 -11.41 10.68
CA TYR A 62 -5.94 -10.22 11.53
C TYR A 62 -4.50 -9.67 11.55
N LEU A 63 -3.51 -10.53 11.27
CA LEU A 63 -2.11 -10.13 11.12
C LEU A 63 -1.88 -9.43 9.78
N ALA A 64 -2.50 -9.92 8.70
CA ALA A 64 -2.44 -9.33 7.37
C ALA A 64 -3.01 -7.91 7.37
N GLU A 65 -4.16 -7.71 8.01
CA GLU A 65 -4.78 -6.40 8.17
C GLU A 65 -3.90 -5.37 8.88
N ARG A 66 -3.13 -5.79 9.88
CA ARG A 66 -2.25 -4.92 10.68
C ARG A 66 -0.85 -4.76 10.09
N MET A 67 -0.68 -5.14 8.82
CA MET A 67 0.58 -4.95 8.11
C MET A 67 0.81 -3.47 7.77
N CYS A 68 -0.19 -2.76 7.24
CA CYS A 68 -0.20 -1.30 7.07
C CYS A 68 -1.31 -0.70 7.94
N GLY A 69 -1.16 0.55 8.37
CA GLY A 69 -2.24 1.31 9.02
C GLY A 69 -3.25 1.93 8.04
N ILE A 70 -2.91 1.99 6.74
CA ILE A 70 -3.69 2.71 5.71
C ILE A 70 -4.32 1.74 4.70
N CYS A 71 -3.67 0.61 4.39
CA CYS A 71 -4.16 -0.41 3.45
C CYS A 71 -4.80 -1.63 4.17
N SER A 72 -5.39 -1.44 5.35
CA SER A 72 -5.83 -2.54 6.22
C SER A 72 -6.84 -3.46 5.53
N PHE A 73 -7.80 -2.91 4.80
CA PHE A 73 -8.76 -3.67 4.00
C PHE A 73 -8.04 -4.40 2.85
N SER A 74 -7.20 -3.70 2.09
CA SER A 74 -6.49 -4.29 0.93
C SER A 74 -5.71 -5.55 1.31
N HIS A 75 -4.93 -5.52 2.41
CA HIS A 75 -4.21 -6.71 2.86
C HIS A 75 -5.11 -7.83 3.34
N ASN A 76 -6.15 -7.50 4.11
CA ASN A 76 -7.09 -8.49 4.62
C ASN A 76 -7.81 -9.16 3.44
N HIS A 77 -8.37 -8.37 2.52
CA HIS A 77 -9.07 -8.85 1.32
C HIS A 77 -8.16 -9.71 0.43
N THR A 78 -6.95 -9.25 0.11
CA THR A 78 -6.03 -10.03 -0.74
C THR A 78 -5.63 -11.35 -0.08
N TYR A 79 -5.38 -11.34 1.23
CA TYR A 79 -5.11 -12.56 1.98
C TYR A 79 -6.31 -13.51 1.98
N THR A 80 -7.53 -13.01 2.24
CA THR A 80 -8.72 -13.88 2.24
C THR A 80 -8.97 -14.48 0.87
N ARG A 81 -8.78 -13.74 -0.22
CA ARG A 81 -8.89 -14.28 -1.58
C ARG A 81 -7.89 -15.41 -1.85
N ALA A 82 -6.64 -15.25 -1.42
CA ALA A 82 -5.63 -16.30 -1.55
C ALA A 82 -6.01 -17.59 -0.80
N VAL A 83 -6.64 -17.46 0.37
CA VAL A 83 -7.11 -18.62 1.14
C VAL A 83 -8.39 -19.21 0.55
N GLU A 84 -9.32 -18.38 0.07
CA GLU A 84 -10.56 -18.78 -0.59
C GLU A 84 -10.28 -19.59 -1.85
N GLU A 85 -9.33 -19.13 -2.68
CA GLU A 85 -8.88 -19.85 -3.87
C GLU A 85 -8.24 -21.20 -3.49
N ALA A 86 -7.31 -21.21 -2.53
CA ALA A 86 -6.64 -22.44 -2.08
C ALA A 86 -7.59 -23.48 -1.45
N ALA A 87 -8.78 -23.06 -0.99
CA ALA A 87 -9.80 -23.94 -0.43
C ALA A 87 -11.00 -24.18 -1.35
N GLY A 88 -11.08 -23.52 -2.51
CA GLY A 88 -12.26 -23.57 -3.39
C GLY A 88 -13.54 -23.06 -2.73
N ILE A 89 -13.44 -21.97 -1.94
CA ILE A 89 -14.59 -21.37 -1.26
C ILE A 89 -15.21 -20.29 -2.15
N GLU A 90 -16.48 -20.48 -2.52
CA GLU A 90 -17.28 -19.45 -3.18
C GLU A 90 -17.82 -18.45 -2.15
N VAL A 91 -17.71 -17.16 -2.49
CA VAL A 91 -18.15 -16.03 -1.66
C VAL A 91 -19.53 -15.57 -2.15
N PRO A 92 -20.49 -15.30 -1.25
CA PRO A 92 -21.80 -14.78 -1.66
C PRO A 92 -21.69 -13.43 -2.37
N GLU A 93 -22.52 -13.20 -3.37
CA GLU A 93 -22.53 -11.99 -4.20
C GLU A 93 -22.66 -10.71 -3.36
N ARG A 94 -23.61 -10.65 -2.43
CA ARG A 94 -23.77 -9.51 -1.50
C ARG A 94 -22.49 -9.19 -0.72
N ALA A 95 -21.71 -10.20 -0.35
CA ALA A 95 -20.45 -9.99 0.35
C ALA A 95 -19.37 -9.38 -0.56
N GLU A 96 -19.35 -9.72 -1.86
CA GLU A 96 -18.45 -9.08 -2.83
C GLU A 96 -18.81 -7.60 -3.05
N TYR A 97 -20.10 -7.25 -3.13
CA TYR A 97 -20.53 -5.83 -3.17
C TYR A 97 -20.06 -5.05 -1.94
N ILE A 98 -20.22 -5.60 -0.73
CA ILE A 98 -19.75 -4.96 0.51
C ILE A 98 -18.21 -4.83 0.51
N ARG A 99 -17.48 -5.83 -0.01
CA ARG A 99 -16.02 -5.75 -0.18
C ARG A 99 -15.64 -4.59 -1.11
N VAL A 100 -16.32 -4.42 -2.25
CA VAL A 100 -16.07 -3.29 -3.15
C VAL A 100 -16.31 -1.96 -2.44
N ILE A 101 -17.45 -1.80 -1.77
CA ILE A 101 -17.78 -0.55 -1.06
C ILE A 101 -16.69 -0.19 -0.04
N VAL A 102 -16.27 -1.13 0.79
CA VAL A 102 -15.24 -0.88 1.82
C VAL A 102 -13.86 -0.64 1.19
N GLY A 103 -13.53 -1.33 0.11
CA GLY A 103 -12.27 -1.13 -0.61
C GLY A 103 -12.17 0.25 -1.28
N GLU A 104 -13.25 0.73 -1.88
CA GLU A 104 -13.27 2.08 -2.47
C GLU A 104 -13.36 3.19 -1.41
N LEU A 105 -14.01 2.95 -0.26
CA LEU A 105 -13.90 3.84 0.91
C LEU A 105 -12.44 3.93 1.42
N GLU A 106 -11.73 2.80 1.47
CA GLU A 106 -10.30 2.76 1.79
C GLU A 106 -9.47 3.59 0.78
N ARG A 107 -9.79 3.45 -0.51
CA ARG A 107 -9.11 4.19 -1.58
C ARG A 107 -9.29 5.69 -1.45
N ILE A 108 -10.51 6.18 -1.19
CA ILE A 108 -10.79 7.61 -1.03
C ILE A 108 -9.97 8.20 0.12
N HIS A 109 -9.98 7.60 1.32
CA HIS A 109 -9.22 8.16 2.44
C HIS A 109 -7.71 8.08 2.21
N SER A 110 -7.25 7.10 1.43
CA SER A 110 -5.83 6.92 1.12
C SER A 110 -5.33 8.00 0.16
N HIS A 111 -6.09 8.29 -0.90
CA HIS A 111 -5.73 9.33 -1.86
C HIS A 111 -5.79 10.73 -1.23
N LEU A 112 -6.83 11.03 -0.44
CA LEU A 112 -6.90 12.33 0.27
C LEU A 112 -5.73 12.54 1.23
N LEU A 113 -5.28 11.47 1.91
CA LEU A 113 -4.09 11.53 2.76
C LEU A 113 -2.86 11.88 1.93
N ASN A 114 -2.62 11.14 0.84
CA ASN A 114 -1.44 11.33 0.01
C ASN A 114 -1.41 12.71 -0.68
N LEU A 115 -2.55 13.22 -1.15
CA LEU A 115 -2.65 14.58 -1.70
C LEU A 115 -2.27 15.64 -0.66
N GLY A 116 -2.70 15.47 0.59
CA GLY A 116 -2.32 16.36 1.68
C GLY A 116 -0.81 16.34 1.97
N VAL A 117 -0.22 15.14 2.03
CA VAL A 117 1.23 14.98 2.25
C VAL A 117 2.04 15.59 1.11
N LEU A 118 1.65 15.35 -0.14
CA LEU A 118 2.29 15.95 -1.32
C LEU A 118 2.27 17.49 -1.27
N ALA A 119 1.17 18.08 -0.78
CA ALA A 119 1.10 19.52 -0.61
C ALA A 119 2.00 20.00 0.55
N HIS A 120 2.06 19.26 1.66
CA HIS A 120 2.94 19.59 2.79
C HIS A 120 4.42 19.58 2.41
N ASP A 121 4.85 18.62 1.59
CA ASP A 121 6.25 18.48 1.17
C ASP A 121 6.75 19.64 0.30
N ILE A 122 5.86 20.39 -0.34
CA ILE A 122 6.18 21.64 -1.04
C ILE A 122 5.93 22.90 -0.19
N GLY A 123 5.54 22.75 1.07
CA GLY A 123 5.30 23.83 2.03
C GLY A 123 3.87 24.37 2.07
N TYR A 124 2.90 23.68 1.46
CA TYR A 124 1.49 24.11 1.42
C TYR A 124 0.68 23.52 2.59
N ASP A 125 0.96 24.00 3.80
CA ASP A 125 0.28 23.52 5.01
C ASP A 125 -1.23 23.73 5.00
N THR A 126 -1.73 24.84 4.42
CA THR A 126 -3.17 25.08 4.31
C THR A 126 -3.87 23.97 3.53
N VAL A 127 -3.26 23.49 2.44
CA VAL A 127 -3.84 22.42 1.62
C VAL A 127 -3.80 21.09 2.36
N LEU A 128 -2.74 20.81 3.14
CA LEU A 128 -2.71 19.65 4.06
C LEU A 128 -3.92 19.68 5.01
N HIS A 129 -4.14 20.80 5.72
CA HIS A 129 -5.24 20.90 6.69
C HIS A 129 -6.61 20.76 6.03
N LEU A 130 -6.82 21.36 4.85
CA LEU A 130 -8.09 21.28 4.13
C LEU A 130 -8.38 19.89 3.56
N THR A 131 -7.37 19.22 3.00
CA THR A 131 -7.52 17.85 2.48
C THR A 131 -7.76 16.86 3.60
N TRP A 132 -7.09 17.02 4.75
CA TRP A 132 -7.30 16.15 5.91
C TRP A 132 -8.63 16.43 6.61
N LEU A 133 -9.12 17.68 6.62
CA LEU A 133 -10.48 17.99 7.04
C LEU A 133 -11.51 17.29 6.14
N ALA A 134 -11.33 17.33 4.82
CA ALA A 134 -12.20 16.60 3.89
C ALA A 134 -12.12 15.09 4.08
N ARG A 135 -10.95 14.56 4.49
CA ARG A 135 -10.75 13.14 4.80
C ARG A 135 -11.56 12.67 6.01
N GLU A 136 -11.87 13.52 6.98
CA GLU A 136 -12.65 13.12 8.16
C GLU A 136 -14.01 12.51 7.79
N LYS A 137 -14.67 13.00 6.74
CA LYS A 137 -16.00 12.50 6.33
C LYS A 137 -15.99 11.01 5.95
N VAL A 138 -14.97 10.54 5.23
CA VAL A 138 -14.83 9.11 4.91
C VAL A 138 -14.40 8.31 6.14
N MET A 139 -13.62 8.90 7.05
CA MET A 139 -13.22 8.24 8.29
C MET A 139 -14.42 7.98 9.22
N ASP A 140 -15.32 8.96 9.38
CA ASP A 140 -16.59 8.79 10.12
C ASP A 140 -17.49 7.74 9.46
N THR A 141 -17.49 7.68 8.13
CA THR A 141 -18.25 6.69 7.37
C THR A 141 -17.71 5.28 7.58
N LEU A 142 -16.38 5.10 7.54
CA LEU A 142 -15.72 3.83 7.85
C LEU A 142 -15.97 3.37 9.29
N GLU A 143 -15.95 4.30 10.24
CA GLU A 143 -16.31 4.01 11.63
C GLU A 143 -17.77 3.55 11.75
N ALA A 144 -18.71 4.23 11.08
CA ALA A 144 -20.12 3.84 11.10
C ALA A 144 -20.37 2.44 10.49
N VAL A 145 -19.62 2.10 9.43
CA VAL A 145 -19.73 0.81 8.73
C VAL A 145 -19.04 -0.31 9.53
N ALA A 146 -17.76 -0.15 9.86
CA ALA A 146 -16.93 -1.22 10.41
C ALA A 146 -16.76 -1.17 11.94
N GLY A 147 -16.90 0.02 12.54
CA GLY A 147 -16.74 0.27 13.98
C GLY A 147 -15.41 0.90 14.39
N ASN A 148 -14.40 0.88 13.52
CA ASN A 148 -13.12 1.55 13.74
C ASN A 148 -12.80 2.45 12.55
N ARG A 149 -12.05 3.52 12.80
CA ARG A 149 -11.56 4.47 11.79
C ARG A 149 -10.43 3.91 10.91
N VAL A 150 -9.63 2.97 11.42
CA VAL A 150 -8.60 2.18 10.72
C VAL A 150 -8.59 0.77 11.31
N ASN A 151 -8.05 -0.23 10.61
CA ASN A 151 -8.13 -1.64 11.03
C ASN A 151 -9.58 -2.09 11.29
N TYR A 152 -10.33 -2.16 10.20
CA TYR A 152 -11.78 -2.35 10.14
C TYR A 152 -12.25 -3.76 10.51
N SER A 153 -11.43 -4.79 10.23
CA SER A 153 -11.78 -6.21 10.34
C SER A 153 -13.11 -6.59 9.69
N MET A 154 -13.49 -5.92 8.59
CA MET A 154 -14.77 -6.12 7.91
C MET A 154 -14.82 -7.41 7.08
N VAL A 155 -13.69 -7.80 6.49
CA VAL A 155 -13.57 -9.00 5.65
C VAL A 155 -13.32 -10.24 6.51
N THR A 156 -13.93 -11.36 6.12
CA THR A 156 -13.62 -12.69 6.66
C THR A 156 -13.45 -13.68 5.51
N ILE A 157 -12.75 -14.80 5.76
CA ILE A 157 -12.67 -15.90 4.79
C ILE A 157 -14.10 -16.44 4.55
N GLY A 158 -14.54 -16.42 3.30
CA GLY A 158 -15.89 -16.78 2.87
C GLY A 158 -16.93 -15.67 3.04
N GLY A 159 -16.54 -14.39 3.10
CA GLY A 159 -17.50 -13.27 3.07
C GLY A 159 -17.10 -12.02 3.86
N VAL A 160 -18.07 -11.41 4.54
CA VAL A 160 -17.91 -10.22 5.39
C VAL A 160 -18.52 -10.42 6.78
N ARG A 161 -18.11 -9.62 7.76
CA ARG A 161 -18.55 -9.76 9.15
C ARG A 161 -19.87 -9.09 9.45
N ARG A 162 -20.10 -7.92 8.86
CA ARG A 162 -21.26 -7.08 9.09
C ARG A 162 -21.89 -6.75 7.75
N ASP A 163 -23.20 -6.53 7.78
CA ASP A 163 -23.96 -6.09 6.62
C ASP A 163 -24.05 -4.55 6.60
N ILE A 164 -24.43 -3.99 5.45
CA ILE A 164 -24.78 -2.58 5.29
C ILE A 164 -26.31 -2.51 5.33
N ASP A 165 -26.84 -2.04 6.45
CA ASP A 165 -28.26 -1.74 6.61
C ASP A 165 -28.62 -0.36 6.04
N GLU A 166 -29.92 -0.05 5.95
CA GLU A 166 -30.41 1.19 5.36
C GLU A 166 -29.83 2.44 6.06
N LYS A 167 -29.59 2.37 7.38
CA LYS A 167 -28.94 3.46 8.11
C LYS A 167 -27.52 3.71 7.62
N ARG A 168 -26.69 2.66 7.47
CA ARG A 168 -25.33 2.79 6.94
C ARG A 168 -25.33 3.20 5.47
N ARG A 169 -26.28 2.69 4.68
CA ARG A 169 -26.49 3.12 3.29
C ARG A 169 -26.69 4.63 3.21
N GLN A 170 -27.58 5.19 4.02
CA GLN A 170 -27.83 6.63 4.02
C GLN A 170 -26.58 7.44 4.38
N ILE A 171 -25.78 7.00 5.36
CA ILE A 171 -24.52 7.66 5.74
C ILE A 171 -23.54 7.71 4.56
N ILE A 172 -23.42 6.61 3.80
CA ILE A 172 -22.55 6.55 2.62
C ILE A 172 -23.08 7.48 1.52
N LEU A 173 -24.39 7.52 1.28
CA LEU A 173 -25.00 8.46 0.32
C LEU A 173 -24.78 9.92 0.71
N ASP A 174 -24.83 10.25 2.00
CA ASP A 174 -24.55 11.61 2.50
C ASP A 174 -23.07 11.98 2.28
N MET A 175 -22.16 11.03 2.46
CA MET A 175 -20.73 11.19 2.16
C MET A 175 -20.51 11.43 0.65
N ILE A 176 -21.18 10.68 -0.22
CA ILE A 176 -21.09 10.88 -1.68
C ILE A 176 -21.54 12.29 -2.05
N ARG A 177 -22.68 12.77 -1.53
CA ARG A 177 -23.15 14.14 -1.80
C ARG A 177 -22.16 15.20 -1.32
N TYR A 178 -21.54 15.00 -0.15
CA TYR A 178 -20.50 15.89 0.33
C TYR A 178 -19.30 15.97 -0.63
N TYR A 179 -18.79 14.82 -1.09
CA TYR A 179 -17.62 14.81 -1.96
C TYR A 179 -17.89 15.32 -3.37
N LYS A 180 -19.12 15.17 -3.90
CA LYS A 180 -19.53 15.80 -5.17
C LYS A 180 -19.37 17.33 -5.15
N GLU A 181 -19.51 17.97 -3.99
CA GLU A 181 -19.30 19.42 -3.82
C GLU A 181 -17.84 19.80 -3.52
N VAL A 182 -17.07 18.89 -2.91
CA VAL A 182 -15.70 19.17 -2.44
C VAL A 182 -14.64 18.83 -3.47
N PHE A 183 -14.79 17.71 -4.20
CA PHE A 183 -13.79 17.26 -5.17
C PHE A 183 -13.50 18.26 -6.28
N PRO A 184 -14.48 19.01 -6.85
CA PRO A 184 -14.16 20.05 -7.82
C PRO A 184 -13.18 21.11 -7.29
N ARG A 185 -13.24 21.42 -5.99
CA ARG A 185 -12.33 22.39 -5.37
C ARG A 185 -10.94 21.80 -5.14
N ILE A 186 -10.87 20.52 -4.76
CA ILE A 186 -9.59 19.81 -4.63
C ILE A 186 -8.92 19.73 -6.01
N GLU A 187 -9.67 19.36 -7.03
CA GLU A 187 -9.20 19.26 -8.40
C GLU A 187 -8.65 20.60 -8.91
N ASP A 188 -9.38 21.70 -8.70
CA ASP A 188 -8.94 23.04 -9.07
C ASP A 188 -7.62 23.44 -8.39
N ILE A 189 -7.50 23.20 -7.08
CA ILE A 189 -6.26 23.49 -6.33
C ILE A 189 -5.08 22.68 -6.88
N PHE A 190 -5.24 21.37 -7.07
CA PHE A 190 -4.11 20.52 -7.43
C PHE A 190 -3.75 20.54 -8.92
N LEU A 191 -4.72 20.70 -9.82
CA LEU A 191 -4.47 20.66 -11.26
C LEU A 191 -4.17 22.03 -11.88
N HIS A 192 -4.59 23.13 -11.24
CA HIS A 192 -4.52 24.47 -11.84
C HIS A 192 -3.69 25.48 -11.03
N ASP A 193 -3.13 25.08 -9.88
CA ASP A 193 -2.21 25.95 -9.15
C ASP A 193 -0.81 25.97 -9.80
N PRO A 194 -0.25 27.15 -10.11
CA PRO A 194 1.01 27.28 -10.82
C PRO A 194 2.23 26.84 -9.97
N THR A 195 2.14 26.90 -8.64
CA THR A 195 3.23 26.42 -7.77
C THR A 195 3.27 24.90 -7.76
N ILE A 196 2.11 24.25 -7.69
CA ILE A 196 2.02 22.79 -7.77
C ILE A 196 2.54 22.31 -9.13
N GLU A 197 2.10 22.94 -10.21
CA GLU A 197 2.60 22.61 -11.54
C GLU A 197 4.13 22.78 -11.62
N ALA A 198 4.66 23.92 -11.16
CA ALA A 198 6.10 24.19 -11.19
C ALA A 198 6.94 23.22 -10.33
N ARG A 199 6.38 22.66 -9.24
CA ARG A 199 7.10 21.73 -8.35
C ARG A 199 6.93 20.26 -8.74
N PHE A 200 5.86 19.89 -9.44
CA PHE A 200 5.55 18.49 -9.74
C PHE A 200 5.83 18.09 -11.19
N ARG A 201 5.77 19.05 -12.12
CA ARG A 201 6.12 18.79 -13.52
C ARG A 201 7.60 18.51 -13.67
N ASP A 202 7.89 17.62 -14.61
CA ASP A 202 9.26 17.24 -15.00
C ASP A 202 10.14 16.76 -13.82
N THR A 203 9.51 16.37 -12.70
CA THR A 203 10.15 15.88 -11.49
C THR A 203 9.98 14.37 -11.38
N ALA A 204 11.08 13.66 -11.11
CA ALA A 204 11.17 12.22 -10.96
C ALA A 204 10.50 11.46 -12.11
N VAL A 205 10.85 11.83 -13.33
CA VAL A 205 10.22 11.34 -14.56
C VAL A 205 10.55 9.86 -14.76
N ILE A 206 9.52 9.01 -14.72
CA ILE A 206 9.64 7.59 -14.98
C ILE A 206 9.14 7.29 -16.39
N SER A 207 10.07 7.01 -17.31
CA SER A 207 9.69 6.57 -18.65
C SER A 207 8.93 5.25 -18.60
N LYS A 208 8.00 5.03 -19.54
CA LYS A 208 7.28 3.76 -19.70
C LYS A 208 8.20 2.53 -19.74
N ARG A 209 9.38 2.66 -20.37
CA ARG A 209 10.38 1.58 -20.44
C ARG A 209 10.91 1.23 -19.05
N VAL A 210 11.34 2.23 -18.29
CA VAL A 210 11.85 2.04 -16.92
C VAL A 210 10.74 1.50 -16.00
N ALA A 211 9.52 2.02 -16.11
CA ALA A 211 8.38 1.52 -15.36
C ALA A 211 8.12 0.01 -15.61
N LEU A 212 8.23 -0.45 -16.86
CA LEU A 212 8.11 -1.87 -17.21
C LEU A 212 9.30 -2.71 -16.71
N GLU A 213 10.54 -2.22 -16.87
CA GLU A 213 11.76 -2.91 -16.43
C GLU A 213 11.79 -3.10 -14.90
N GLN A 214 11.33 -2.10 -14.14
CA GLN A 214 11.26 -2.13 -12.68
C GLN A 214 9.97 -2.77 -12.14
N GLY A 215 9.00 -3.07 -12.99
CA GLY A 215 7.71 -3.63 -12.60
C GLY A 215 6.87 -2.69 -11.73
N ALA A 216 6.88 -1.39 -12.04
CA ALA A 216 6.08 -0.37 -11.37
C ALA A 216 4.58 -0.66 -11.56
N VAL A 217 3.79 -0.46 -10.49
CA VAL A 217 2.37 -0.79 -10.44
C VAL A 217 1.53 0.36 -9.90
N GLY A 218 0.22 0.30 -10.12
CA GLY A 218 -0.72 1.29 -9.59
C GLY A 218 -0.61 2.67 -10.23
N PRO A 219 -0.85 3.75 -9.45
CA PRO A 219 -0.74 5.12 -9.96
C PRO A 219 0.65 5.43 -10.53
N THR A 220 1.72 4.80 -10.02
CA THR A 220 3.09 4.96 -10.55
C THR A 220 3.22 4.39 -11.97
N GLY A 221 2.66 3.20 -12.21
CA GLY A 221 2.63 2.59 -13.54
C GLY A 221 1.72 3.35 -14.51
N ARG A 222 0.51 3.71 -14.07
CA ARG A 222 -0.48 4.46 -14.88
C ARG A 222 0.01 5.87 -15.23
N GLY A 223 0.61 6.57 -14.27
CA GLY A 223 1.29 7.85 -14.49
C GLY A 223 2.38 7.78 -15.55
N SER A 224 3.10 6.65 -15.63
CA SER A 224 4.14 6.40 -16.64
C SER A 224 3.60 5.89 -17.98
N GLY A 225 2.27 5.81 -18.17
CA GLY A 225 1.63 5.38 -19.42
C GLY A 225 1.41 3.86 -19.56
N ILE A 226 1.45 3.10 -18.46
CA ILE A 226 1.05 1.69 -18.42
C ILE A 226 -0.44 1.59 -18.08
N ARG A 227 -1.26 1.19 -19.05
CA ARG A 227 -2.70 1.01 -18.85
C ARG A 227 -2.97 -0.37 -18.23
N ASP A 228 -2.92 -0.43 -16.90
CA ASP A 228 -3.24 -1.63 -16.13
C ASP A 228 -3.89 -1.27 -14.77
N ASP A 229 -4.77 -2.14 -14.30
CA ASP A 229 -5.43 -2.09 -12.99
C ASP A 229 -5.93 -3.51 -12.68
N ALA A 230 -5.52 -4.09 -11.56
CA ALA A 230 -5.85 -5.48 -11.23
C ALA A 230 -7.37 -5.73 -11.07
N ARG A 231 -8.18 -4.70 -10.78
CA ARG A 231 -9.65 -4.81 -10.74
C ARG A 231 -10.23 -5.02 -12.14
N TRP A 232 -9.60 -4.41 -13.15
CA TRP A 232 -10.03 -4.45 -14.55
C TRP A 232 -9.42 -5.64 -15.30
N SER A 233 -8.10 -5.84 -15.22
CA SER A 233 -7.38 -6.86 -16.00
C SER A 233 -7.73 -8.29 -15.58
N GLU A 234 -7.91 -8.53 -14.28
CA GLU A 234 -8.32 -9.85 -13.74
C GLU A 234 -9.84 -10.05 -13.72
N ARG A 235 -10.63 -9.03 -14.10
CA ARG A 235 -12.10 -9.03 -13.97
C ARG A 235 -12.55 -9.43 -12.55
N LEU A 236 -12.04 -8.71 -11.55
CA LEU A 236 -12.11 -9.14 -10.16
C LEU A 236 -13.52 -9.00 -9.57
N GLY A 237 -14.09 -10.10 -9.06
CA GLY A 237 -15.36 -10.07 -8.33
C GLY A 237 -16.48 -9.41 -9.15
N VAL A 238 -17.14 -8.41 -8.56
CA VAL A 238 -18.24 -7.65 -9.19
C VAL A 238 -17.77 -6.35 -9.88
N TYR A 239 -16.47 -6.01 -9.85
CA TYR A 239 -15.95 -4.81 -10.51
C TYR A 239 -16.27 -4.71 -12.01
N PRO A 240 -16.27 -5.80 -12.80
CA PRO A 240 -16.64 -5.75 -14.22
C PRO A 240 -18.05 -5.21 -14.47
N ASP A 241 -18.99 -5.55 -13.61
CA ASP A 241 -20.40 -5.17 -13.74
C ASP A 241 -20.62 -3.71 -13.32
N LEU A 242 -19.74 -3.18 -12.47
CA LEU A 242 -19.75 -1.78 -12.02
C LEU A 242 -19.07 -0.82 -13.00
N GLY A 243 -18.43 -1.32 -14.06
CA GLY A 243 -17.87 -0.51 -15.14
C GLY A 243 -16.48 0.09 -14.86
N ILE A 244 -15.66 -0.56 -14.02
CA ILE A 244 -14.29 -0.14 -13.70
C ILE A 244 -13.44 0.10 -14.96
N LYS A 245 -12.62 1.17 -14.97
CA LYS A 245 -11.66 1.45 -16.05
C LYS A 245 -10.34 1.99 -15.48
N PRO A 246 -9.17 1.54 -15.97
CA PRO A 246 -7.90 2.13 -15.54
C PRO A 246 -7.87 3.63 -15.86
N VAL A 247 -7.65 4.46 -14.83
CA VAL A 247 -7.55 5.93 -14.94
C VAL A 247 -6.16 6.30 -15.46
N MET A 248 -6.09 7.01 -16.57
CA MET A 248 -4.83 7.50 -17.13
C MET A 248 -4.69 9.02 -16.93
N PRO A 249 -3.47 9.58 -16.84
CA PRO A 249 -3.26 11.02 -16.70
C PRO A 249 -4.01 11.85 -17.74
N GLN A 250 -3.98 11.39 -19.00
CA GLN A 250 -4.67 12.02 -20.14
C GLN A 250 -6.19 12.15 -19.96
N ASP A 251 -6.81 11.28 -19.15
CA ASP A 251 -8.26 11.32 -18.90
C ASP A 251 -8.62 12.46 -17.93
N VAL A 252 -7.64 12.97 -17.18
CA VAL A 252 -7.79 14.02 -16.17
C VAL A 252 -7.21 15.35 -16.66
N THR A 253 -5.99 15.33 -17.19
CA THR A 253 -5.26 16.55 -17.60
C THR A 253 -5.44 16.90 -19.08
N GLY A 254 -5.92 15.97 -19.91
CA GLY A 254 -5.97 16.11 -21.37
C GLY A 254 -4.60 15.96 -22.06
N GLU A 255 -3.52 15.77 -21.31
CA GLU A 255 -2.16 15.66 -21.84
C GLU A 255 -1.66 14.21 -21.89
N ARG A 256 -0.70 13.94 -22.79
CA ARG A 256 -0.07 12.62 -22.82
C ARG A 256 0.77 12.39 -21.55
N PRO A 257 0.81 11.15 -21.02
CA PRO A 257 1.63 10.82 -19.86
C PRO A 257 3.11 11.11 -20.11
N ARG A 258 3.70 11.92 -19.24
CA ARG A 258 5.13 12.20 -19.10
C ARG A 258 5.79 11.25 -18.10
N GLY A 259 5.05 10.85 -17.06
CA GLY A 259 5.54 9.97 -15.98
C GLY A 259 6.16 10.71 -14.80
N ASP A 260 5.84 11.99 -14.64
CA ASP A 260 6.33 12.84 -13.54
C ASP A 260 5.45 12.71 -12.27
N VAL A 261 5.77 13.48 -11.24
CA VAL A 261 4.94 13.56 -10.02
C VAL A 261 3.52 14.05 -10.33
N PHE A 262 3.38 15.01 -11.24
CA PHE A 262 2.09 15.61 -11.59
C PHE A 262 1.12 14.58 -12.19
N ASP A 263 1.58 13.74 -13.12
CA ASP A 263 0.76 12.68 -13.70
C ASP A 263 0.30 11.64 -12.66
N ARG A 264 1.18 11.28 -11.71
CA ARG A 264 0.85 10.36 -10.61
C ARG A 264 -0.19 10.94 -9.66
N MET A 265 -0.14 12.25 -9.43
CA MET A 265 -1.16 12.97 -8.66
C MET A 265 -2.49 13.02 -9.42
N ALA A 266 -2.46 13.36 -10.71
CA ALA A 266 -3.65 13.42 -11.56
C ALA A 266 -4.40 12.08 -11.60
N VAL A 267 -3.68 10.95 -11.71
CA VAL A 267 -4.29 9.61 -11.63
C VAL A 267 -5.03 9.40 -10.31
N ARG A 268 -4.46 9.82 -9.17
CA ARG A 268 -5.13 9.69 -7.86
C ARG A 268 -6.38 10.55 -7.76
N ILE A 269 -6.38 11.74 -8.35
CA ILE A 269 -7.57 12.61 -8.43
C ILE A 269 -8.66 11.95 -9.29
N GLY A 270 -8.32 11.40 -10.45
CA GLY A 270 -9.29 10.66 -11.26
C GLY A 270 -9.81 9.39 -10.58
N GLU A 271 -8.97 8.69 -9.81
CA GLU A 271 -9.39 7.55 -8.99
C GLU A 271 -10.36 7.94 -7.87
N LEU A 272 -10.30 9.17 -7.32
CA LEU A 272 -11.29 9.66 -6.34
C LEU A 272 -12.69 9.71 -6.95
N TRP A 273 -12.83 10.30 -8.14
CA TRP A 273 -14.10 10.37 -8.87
C TRP A 273 -14.63 8.98 -9.20
N GLN A 274 -13.78 8.11 -9.77
CA GLN A 274 -14.20 6.75 -10.11
C GLN A 274 -14.60 5.94 -8.87
N SER A 275 -13.92 6.13 -7.73
CA SER A 275 -14.29 5.46 -6.47
C SER A 275 -15.69 5.85 -6.00
N LEU A 276 -16.06 7.13 -6.11
CA LEU A 276 -17.42 7.59 -5.76
C LEU A 276 -18.49 6.93 -6.64
N GLU A 277 -18.26 6.90 -7.95
CA GLU A 277 -19.18 6.29 -8.92
C GLU A 277 -19.34 4.78 -8.65
N LEU A 278 -18.24 4.07 -8.38
CA LEU A 278 -18.28 2.64 -8.06
C LEU A 278 -19.05 2.37 -6.78
N ILE A 279 -18.90 3.20 -5.74
CA ILE A 279 -19.66 3.04 -4.48
C ILE A 279 -21.15 3.30 -4.74
N GLU A 280 -21.49 4.35 -5.50
CA GLU A 280 -22.88 4.68 -5.84
C GLU A 280 -23.54 3.52 -6.61
N HIS A 281 -22.89 3.03 -7.67
CA HIS A 281 -23.38 1.88 -8.43
C HIS A 281 -23.47 0.60 -7.61
N ALA A 282 -22.48 0.34 -6.74
CA ALA A 282 -22.49 -0.84 -5.88
C ALA A 282 -23.65 -0.80 -4.88
N LEU A 283 -24.00 0.37 -4.33
CA LEU A 283 -25.15 0.50 -3.43
C LEU A 283 -26.49 0.28 -4.14
N ASP A 284 -26.59 0.65 -5.41
CA ASP A 284 -27.83 0.53 -6.19
C ASP A 284 -28.05 -0.88 -6.74
N GLN A 285 -26.98 -1.59 -7.09
CA GLN A 285 -27.04 -2.93 -7.69
C GLN A 285 -26.89 -4.07 -6.68
N MET A 286 -26.57 -3.78 -5.42
CA MET A 286 -26.31 -4.81 -4.40
C MET A 286 -27.57 -5.66 -4.13
N PRO A 287 -27.51 -6.99 -4.35
CA PRO A 287 -28.64 -7.86 -4.10
C PRO A 287 -28.82 -8.17 -2.60
N ASP A 288 -30.04 -8.53 -2.23
CA ASP A 288 -30.29 -9.17 -0.94
C ASP A 288 -29.72 -10.59 -0.92
N GLY A 289 -29.19 -11.02 0.23
CA GLY A 289 -28.59 -12.35 0.32
C GLY A 289 -27.75 -12.58 1.56
N LYS A 290 -27.09 -13.73 1.58
CA LYS A 290 -26.16 -14.10 2.66
C LYS A 290 -24.88 -13.28 2.54
N ILE A 291 -24.30 -12.92 3.68
CA ILE A 291 -23.00 -12.22 3.74
C ILE A 291 -21.82 -13.14 4.07
N LYS A 292 -22.09 -14.42 4.41
CA LYS A 292 -21.08 -15.44 4.73
C LYS A 292 -21.45 -16.79 4.12
N THR A 293 -20.47 -17.48 3.55
CA THR A 293 -20.59 -18.89 3.12
C THR A 293 -20.83 -19.80 4.32
N PHE A 294 -20.06 -19.59 5.39
CA PHE A 294 -20.17 -20.38 6.63
C PHE A 294 -20.84 -19.54 7.73
N PRO A 295 -21.98 -20.00 8.30
CA PRO A 295 -22.73 -19.21 9.27
C PRO A 295 -22.06 -19.10 10.65
N LYS A 296 -21.19 -20.05 11.01
CA LYS A 296 -20.47 -20.04 12.30
C LYS A 296 -18.96 -20.13 12.09
N ASP A 297 -18.22 -19.29 12.80
CA ASP A 297 -16.76 -19.18 12.67
C ASP A 297 -16.02 -20.47 13.11
N ASN A 298 -16.58 -21.24 14.04
CA ASN A 298 -16.01 -22.54 14.45
C ASN A 298 -16.08 -23.58 13.31
N VAL A 299 -17.12 -23.54 12.48
CA VAL A 299 -17.25 -24.39 11.29
C VAL A 299 -16.21 -24.00 10.25
N LEU A 300 -16.00 -22.70 10.04
CA LEU A 300 -14.98 -22.18 9.13
C LEU A 300 -13.58 -22.72 9.50
N VAL A 301 -13.17 -22.60 10.77
CA VAL A 301 -11.85 -23.09 11.22
C VAL A 301 -11.68 -24.59 10.98
N ALA A 302 -12.71 -25.38 11.30
CA ALA A 302 -12.67 -26.83 11.05
C ALA A 302 -12.61 -27.17 9.56
N LYS A 303 -13.33 -26.42 8.72
CA LYS A 303 -13.36 -26.60 7.27
C LYS A 303 -12.03 -26.23 6.61
N LEU A 304 -11.40 -25.12 7.00
CA LEU A 304 -10.11 -24.68 6.44
C LEU A 304 -9.01 -25.74 6.61
N ARG A 305 -8.99 -26.44 7.76
CA ARG A 305 -8.04 -27.53 8.01
C ARG A 305 -8.16 -28.69 7.00
N ILE A 306 -9.35 -28.88 6.44
CA ILE A 306 -9.67 -29.99 5.52
C ILE A 306 -9.62 -29.54 4.06
N MET A 307 -10.04 -28.30 3.79
CA MET A 307 -10.23 -27.76 2.44
C MET A 307 -8.96 -27.17 1.84
N VAL A 308 -8.09 -26.55 2.64
CA VAL A 308 -6.88 -25.93 2.09
C VAL A 308 -5.84 -27.01 1.79
N ASP A 309 -5.63 -27.32 0.52
CA ASP A 309 -4.59 -28.23 0.04
C ASP A 309 -4.01 -27.71 -1.27
N GLY A 310 -2.71 -27.43 -1.29
CA GLY A 310 -2.05 -26.80 -2.43
C GLY A 310 -1.84 -25.30 -2.26
N GLU A 311 -1.98 -24.55 -3.35
CA GLU A 311 -1.57 -23.14 -3.48
C GLU A 311 -2.74 -22.24 -3.86
N GLY A 312 -2.69 -20.98 -3.41
CA GLY A 312 -3.61 -19.91 -3.84
C GLY A 312 -2.89 -18.57 -3.88
N ILE A 313 -3.28 -17.72 -4.81
CA ILE A 313 -2.76 -16.39 -5.10
C ILE A 313 -3.92 -15.39 -5.13
N GLY A 314 -4.01 -14.58 -4.08
CA GLY A 314 -4.88 -13.41 -4.09
C GLY A 314 -4.19 -12.24 -4.78
N ARG A 315 -4.86 -11.59 -5.72
CA ARG A 315 -4.48 -10.30 -6.31
C ARG A 315 -5.57 -9.28 -6.03
N TYR A 316 -5.20 -8.04 -5.72
CA TYR A 316 -6.13 -6.92 -5.56
C TYR A 316 -5.39 -5.60 -5.85
N GLU A 317 -6.09 -4.63 -6.43
CA GLU A 317 -5.56 -3.28 -6.63
C GLU A 317 -5.67 -2.52 -5.31
N ALA A 318 -4.60 -2.46 -4.50
CA ALA A 318 -4.56 -1.55 -3.35
C ALA A 318 -4.49 -0.08 -3.83
N PRO A 319 -4.71 0.93 -2.96
CA PRO A 319 -4.61 2.34 -3.35
C PRO A 319 -3.24 2.77 -3.92
N ARG A 320 -2.19 1.96 -3.71
CA ARG A 320 -0.83 2.20 -4.21
C ARG A 320 -0.47 1.33 -5.42
N GLY A 321 -1.35 0.42 -5.83
CA GLY A 321 -1.14 -0.52 -6.91
C GLY A 321 -1.38 -1.97 -6.53
N GLU A 322 -1.00 -2.87 -7.44
CA GLU A 322 -1.24 -4.30 -7.28
C GLU A 322 -0.54 -4.91 -6.06
N LEU A 323 -1.39 -5.46 -5.18
CA LEU A 323 -1.04 -6.24 -4.01
C LEU A 323 -1.28 -7.72 -4.29
N ILE A 324 -0.30 -8.56 -3.96
CA ILE A 324 -0.38 -10.02 -4.18
C ILE A 324 -0.11 -10.75 -2.88
N HIS A 325 -0.94 -11.73 -2.52
CA HIS A 325 -0.68 -12.66 -1.41
C HIS A 325 -0.68 -14.08 -1.93
N TYR A 326 0.43 -14.78 -1.72
CA TYR A 326 0.54 -16.21 -1.99
C TYR A 326 0.39 -17.00 -0.69
N VAL A 327 -0.43 -18.04 -0.71
CA VAL A 327 -0.64 -18.98 0.39
C VAL A 327 -0.42 -20.40 -0.14
N ARG A 328 0.32 -21.21 0.63
CA ARG A 328 0.40 -22.65 0.43
C ARG A 328 -0.03 -23.38 1.68
N GLY A 329 -1.04 -24.22 1.56
CA GLY A 329 -1.52 -25.09 2.63
C GLY A 329 -1.20 -26.55 2.40
N LYS A 330 -1.55 -27.36 3.39
CA LYS A 330 -1.51 -28.81 3.32
C LYS A 330 -2.69 -29.35 4.11
N LYS A 331 -3.44 -30.26 3.50
CA LYS A 331 -4.57 -30.92 4.14
C LYS A 331 -4.21 -31.47 5.51
N GLY A 332 -5.07 -31.22 6.50
CA GLY A 332 -4.90 -31.64 7.89
C GLY A 332 -4.10 -30.67 8.77
N SER A 333 -3.45 -29.65 8.17
CA SER A 333 -2.77 -28.57 8.90
C SER A 333 -3.74 -27.43 9.24
N ASP A 334 -3.62 -26.87 10.43
CA ASP A 334 -4.34 -25.66 10.84
C ASP A 334 -3.61 -24.36 10.42
N LYS A 335 -2.35 -24.49 9.98
CA LYS A 335 -1.44 -23.40 9.62
C LYS A 335 -0.97 -23.54 8.16
N PRO A 336 -0.73 -22.44 7.44
CA PRO A 336 -0.13 -22.52 6.11
C PRO A 336 1.33 -22.97 6.20
N LEU A 337 1.77 -23.72 5.19
CA LEU A 337 3.18 -24.03 4.96
C LEU A 337 3.96 -22.78 4.54
N ARG A 338 3.30 -21.87 3.84
CA ARG A 338 3.88 -20.60 3.39
C ARG A 338 2.77 -19.56 3.25
N TRP A 339 3.07 -18.35 3.72
CA TRP A 339 2.35 -17.15 3.32
C TRP A 339 3.39 -16.12 2.87
N LYS A 340 3.19 -15.53 1.70
CA LYS A 340 4.06 -14.52 1.12
C LYS A 340 3.19 -13.39 0.55
N PRO A 341 3.01 -12.28 1.30
CA PRO A 341 2.52 -11.05 0.72
C PRO A 341 3.58 -10.46 -0.24
N ARG A 342 3.20 -9.59 -1.17
CA ARG A 342 4.05 -8.77 -2.06
C ARG A 342 3.37 -7.43 -2.25
N GLU A 343 4.06 -6.36 -1.86
CA GLU A 343 3.52 -5.01 -1.83
C GLU A 343 3.77 -4.23 -3.11
N PRO A 344 2.89 -3.27 -3.44
CA PRO A 344 3.07 -2.39 -4.60
C PRO A 344 4.20 -1.38 -4.40
N THR A 345 4.47 -0.93 -3.17
CA THR A 345 5.52 0.06 -2.89
C THR A 345 6.93 -0.48 -3.20
N PHE A 346 7.17 -1.78 -3.07
CA PHE A 346 8.49 -2.38 -3.32
C PHE A 346 9.05 -2.07 -4.72
N PRO A 347 8.40 -2.45 -5.84
CA PRO A 347 8.88 -2.05 -7.17
C PRO A 347 8.86 -0.53 -7.39
N ASN A 348 7.85 0.17 -6.86
CA ASN A 348 7.66 1.60 -7.11
C ASN A 348 8.80 2.41 -6.52
N LEU A 349 9.36 1.97 -5.38
CA LEU A 349 10.51 2.59 -4.74
C LEU A 349 11.77 2.51 -5.62
N PHE A 350 12.02 1.36 -6.26
CA PHE A 350 13.13 1.22 -7.19
C PHE A 350 12.89 1.99 -8.50
N ALA A 351 11.64 2.06 -8.96
CA ALA A 351 11.29 2.89 -10.12
C ALA A 351 11.51 4.39 -9.85
N VAL A 352 11.13 4.88 -8.66
CA VAL A 352 11.40 6.27 -8.23
C VAL A 352 12.89 6.53 -8.07
N ALA A 353 13.66 5.58 -7.52
CA ALA A 353 15.10 5.73 -7.36
C ALA A 353 15.83 5.91 -8.71
N GLU A 354 15.33 5.31 -9.79
CA GLU A 354 15.80 5.59 -11.14
C GLU A 354 15.28 6.94 -11.67
N GLY A 355 14.01 7.27 -11.39
CA GLY A 355 13.38 8.51 -11.86
C GLY A 355 14.01 9.79 -11.31
N VAL A 356 14.54 9.77 -10.08
CA VAL A 356 15.16 10.95 -9.44
C VAL A 356 16.60 11.22 -9.89
N LYS A 357 17.21 10.34 -10.70
CA LYS A 357 18.59 10.56 -11.17
C LYS A 357 18.61 11.71 -12.18
N GLY A 358 19.40 12.73 -11.87
CA GLY A 358 19.50 13.97 -12.65
C GLY A 358 18.70 15.14 -12.07
N ASP A 359 17.77 14.86 -11.16
CA ASP A 359 16.96 15.88 -10.48
C ASP A 359 17.75 16.59 -9.38
N GLN A 360 17.18 17.67 -8.84
CA GLN A 360 17.76 18.37 -7.71
C GLN A 360 17.44 17.65 -6.39
N VAL A 361 18.31 17.80 -5.40
CA VAL A 361 18.12 17.21 -4.05
C VAL A 361 16.80 17.65 -3.38
N ALA A 362 16.31 18.85 -3.70
CA ALA A 362 15.04 19.37 -3.17
C ALA A 362 13.81 18.62 -3.69
N ASP A 363 13.94 17.96 -4.84
CA ASP A 363 12.85 17.22 -5.50
C ASP A 363 12.77 15.77 -5.02
N PHE A 364 13.78 15.31 -4.26
CA PHE A 364 13.81 13.95 -3.75
C PHE A 364 12.62 13.63 -2.84
N VAL A 365 12.22 14.56 -1.97
CA VAL A 365 11.14 14.35 -1.00
C VAL A 365 9.81 14.15 -1.72
N VAL A 366 9.48 15.08 -2.61
CA VAL A 366 8.23 15.00 -3.38
C VAL A 366 8.20 13.79 -4.32
N ALA A 367 9.35 13.41 -4.88
CA ALA A 367 9.47 12.21 -5.70
C ALA A 367 9.11 10.94 -4.92
N VAL A 368 9.64 10.79 -3.70
CA VAL A 368 9.35 9.67 -2.82
C VAL A 368 7.90 9.71 -2.35
N ALA A 369 7.39 10.86 -1.91
CA ALA A 369 6.00 11.00 -1.48
C ALA A 369 4.98 10.72 -2.60
N SER A 370 5.35 10.98 -3.87
CA SER A 370 4.47 10.77 -5.04
C SER A 370 4.08 9.31 -5.28
N ILE A 371 4.82 8.35 -4.73
CA ILE A 371 4.50 6.92 -4.82
C ILE A 371 3.75 6.40 -3.58
N ASP A 372 3.50 7.27 -2.59
CA ASP A 372 2.83 6.96 -1.32
C ASP A 372 3.44 5.72 -0.62
N PRO A 373 4.72 5.77 -0.22
CA PRO A 373 5.43 4.59 0.23
C PRO A 373 4.92 4.09 1.60
N CYS A 374 4.30 2.90 1.66
CA CYS A 374 4.05 2.19 2.92
C CYS A 374 5.20 1.20 3.19
N LEU A 375 6.19 1.61 3.97
CA LEU A 375 7.35 0.82 4.37
C LEU A 375 7.02 -0.22 5.41
N SER A 376 6.01 0.03 6.25
CA SER A 376 5.43 -0.96 7.16
C SER A 376 5.14 -2.29 6.45
N CYS A 377 4.84 -2.25 5.14
CA CYS A 377 4.58 -3.43 4.31
C CYS A 377 5.79 -3.84 3.46
N THR A 378 6.57 -2.85 3.02
CA THR A 378 7.71 -3.00 2.09
C THR A 378 8.94 -3.60 2.77
N ASP A 379 9.16 -3.30 4.05
CA ASP A 379 10.39 -3.65 4.77
C ASP A 379 10.56 -5.15 4.94
N ARG A 380 11.36 -5.71 4.02
CA ARG A 380 11.68 -7.12 3.92
C ARG A 380 13.13 -7.23 3.54
N VAL A 381 13.93 -7.64 4.51
CA VAL A 381 15.35 -7.90 4.26
C VAL A 381 15.48 -9.30 3.65
N ALA A 382 15.94 -9.37 2.41
CA ALA A 382 16.58 -10.55 1.86
C ALA A 382 18.02 -10.16 1.54
N VAL A 383 18.97 -10.55 2.39
CA VAL A 383 20.39 -10.38 2.10
C VAL A 383 20.80 -11.47 1.10
N VAL A 384 21.22 -11.07 -0.09
CA VAL A 384 21.90 -11.94 -1.06
C VAL A 384 23.28 -11.35 -1.28
N GLU A 385 24.30 -12.05 -0.80
CA GLU A 385 25.71 -11.71 -1.00
C GLU A 385 26.31 -12.87 -1.82
N ASP A 386 26.88 -12.56 -2.99
CA ASP A 386 27.60 -13.51 -3.87
C ASP A 386 26.86 -14.81 -4.20
N GLY A 387 25.56 -14.73 -4.52
CA GLY A 387 24.75 -15.90 -4.89
C GLY A 387 24.47 -16.88 -3.73
N LYS A 388 24.93 -16.57 -2.51
CA LYS A 388 24.66 -17.37 -1.31
C LYS A 388 23.51 -16.74 -0.53
N LYS A 389 22.37 -17.44 -0.47
CA LYS A 389 21.27 -17.09 0.45
C LYS A 389 21.73 -17.32 1.89
N ARG A 390 21.93 -16.24 2.65
CA ARG A 390 22.10 -16.31 4.11
C ARG A 390 20.85 -15.76 4.78
N ILE A 391 20.12 -16.61 5.50
CA ILE A 391 19.02 -16.18 6.36
C ILE A 391 19.66 -15.62 7.63
N LEU A 392 19.62 -14.30 7.81
CA LEU A 392 20.05 -13.67 9.06
C LEU A 392 18.96 -13.88 10.11
N THR A 393 19.31 -14.54 11.20
CA THR A 393 18.44 -14.68 12.36
C THR A 393 18.50 -13.41 13.22
N GLU A 394 17.54 -13.23 14.13
CA GLU A 394 17.56 -12.16 15.14
C GLU A 394 18.91 -12.11 15.89
N LYS A 395 19.47 -13.28 16.22
CA LYS A 395 20.78 -13.40 16.86
C LYS A 395 21.91 -12.89 15.96
N ASP A 396 21.82 -13.11 14.66
CA ASP A 396 22.83 -12.65 13.70
C ASP A 396 22.77 -11.12 13.53
N LEU A 397 21.54 -10.56 13.46
CA LEU A 397 21.33 -9.11 13.40
C LEU A 397 21.77 -8.41 14.69
N LEU A 398 21.46 -8.99 15.84
CA LEU A 398 21.91 -8.48 17.14
C LEU A 398 23.44 -8.52 17.26
N LYS A 399 24.09 -9.62 16.86
CA LYS A 399 25.55 -9.73 16.81
C LYS A 399 26.18 -8.72 15.87
N ALA A 400 25.61 -8.53 14.67
CA ALA A 400 26.09 -7.56 13.70
C ALA A 400 25.94 -6.12 14.23
N SER A 401 24.82 -5.81 14.87
CA SER A 401 24.57 -4.53 15.54
C SER A 401 25.60 -4.27 16.64
N ILE A 402 25.78 -5.21 17.58
CA ILE A 402 26.78 -5.10 18.67
C ILE A 402 28.18 -4.91 18.12
N LYS A 403 28.56 -5.70 17.11
CA LYS A 403 29.86 -5.57 16.45
C LYS A 403 30.03 -4.17 15.87
N LYS A 404 29.03 -3.66 15.16
CA LYS A 404 29.09 -2.33 14.56
C LYS A 404 29.13 -1.22 15.60
N THR A 405 28.36 -1.35 16.68
CA THR A 405 28.40 -0.41 17.82
C THR A 405 29.77 -0.37 18.47
N ARG A 406 30.42 -1.53 18.67
CA ARG A 406 31.79 -1.61 19.21
C ARG A 406 32.86 -1.05 18.25
N GLU A 407 32.64 -1.17 16.94
CA GLU A 407 33.48 -0.51 15.93
C GLU A 407 33.35 1.02 15.98
N ILE A 408 32.13 1.54 16.21
CA ILE A 408 31.84 2.99 16.25
C ILE A 408 32.25 3.60 17.60
N ASN A 409 32.05 2.87 18.70
CA ASN A 409 32.36 3.31 20.06
C ASN A 409 33.00 2.15 20.87
N PRO A 410 34.34 2.12 20.98
CA PRO A 410 35.08 1.07 21.67
C PRO A 410 34.80 0.96 23.17
N ASP A 411 34.28 2.03 23.79
CA ASP A 411 34.12 2.14 25.24
C ASP A 411 32.79 1.56 25.77
N VAL A 412 31.94 1.04 24.88
CA VAL A 412 30.66 0.41 25.25
C VAL A 412 30.90 -0.95 25.90
N LYS A 413 30.82 -1.01 27.24
CA LYS A 413 31.06 -2.21 28.07
C LYS A 413 29.86 -3.15 28.27
N GLY A 414 28.70 -2.84 27.68
CA GLY A 414 27.50 -3.67 27.82
C GLY A 414 27.57 -4.95 26.98
N ASP A 415 27.16 -6.08 27.56
CA ASP A 415 26.86 -7.32 26.84
C ASP A 415 25.34 -7.55 26.90
N PRO A 416 24.56 -7.04 25.94
CA PRO A 416 23.11 -7.21 25.96
C PRO A 416 22.78 -8.66 25.64
N THR A 417 22.65 -9.49 26.68
CA THR A 417 22.00 -10.79 26.56
C THR A 417 20.55 -10.60 26.11
N PRO A 418 20.00 -11.44 25.23
CA PRO A 418 18.60 -11.39 24.85
C PRO A 418 17.72 -11.41 26.11
N VAL A 419 17.03 -10.31 26.40
CA VAL A 419 16.06 -10.25 27.50
C VAL A 419 14.78 -10.90 27.00
N GLY A 420 14.72 -12.21 27.17
CA GLY A 420 13.63 -13.04 26.71
C GLY A 420 14.07 -14.49 26.75
N PHE A 421 13.78 -15.18 27.85
CA PHE A 421 13.81 -16.63 27.85
C PHE A 421 12.89 -17.09 26.72
N GLY A 422 13.48 -17.76 25.73
CA GLY A 422 12.72 -18.57 24.81
C GLY A 422 11.78 -19.46 25.63
N CYS A 423 10.49 -19.41 25.31
CA CYS A 423 9.51 -20.31 25.89
C CYS A 423 10.07 -21.73 25.75
N SER A 424 10.32 -22.37 26.89
CA SER A 424 10.93 -23.68 26.95
C SER A 424 9.90 -24.73 26.51
N ARG A 425 10.25 -25.42 25.41
CA ARG A 425 9.61 -26.60 24.80
C ARG A 425 8.30 -26.38 24.05
#